data_AF-A0A1G5SJV3-F1
#
_entry.id   AF-A0A1G5SJV3-F1
#
_cell.length_a   1.000
_cell.length_b   1.000
_cell.length_c   1.000
_cell.angle_alpha   90.00
_cell.angle_beta   90.00
_cell.angle_gamma   90.00
#
_symmetry.space_group_name_H-M   'P 1'
#
loop_
_entity.id
_entity.type
_entity.pdbx_description
1 polymer ?
#
loop_
_entity_poly.entity_id
_entity_poly.type
_entity_poly.pdbx_seq_one_letter_code
_entity_poly.pdbx_strand_id
1 'polypeptide(L)'
;MIATTKKYFLIFSLFVLLIFGASMNSFASDDVNHEVLANKFESMAAEMNAKITEQQEIFKNKPRTSYFGINGKNIKSHVVYKIRKYEKAAEEYLKQAAHHHAMAAEQSEMKSVSTTSKTSGRDDS
;
A
#
# COMPACT_ATOMS: atom_id res chain seq x y z
N MET A 1 11.15 -25.42 25.48
CA MET A 1 9.90 -25.14 24.72
C MET A 1 10.10 -23.87 23.90
N ILE A 2 10.40 -23.98 22.60
CA ILE A 2 10.55 -22.84 21.67
C ILE A 2 9.78 -23.22 20.41
N ALA A 3 8.51 -22.84 20.30
CA ALA A 3 7.72 -23.15 19.10
C ALA A 3 6.50 -22.23 18.95
N THR A 4 6.66 -20.90 18.96
CA THR A 4 5.49 -20.02 18.75
C THR A 4 5.80 -18.69 18.07
N THR A 5 6.78 -18.64 17.17
CA THR A 5 7.10 -17.39 16.44
C THR A 5 7.14 -17.52 14.93
N LYS A 6 7.01 -18.73 14.37
CA LYS A 6 7.05 -18.94 12.91
C LYS A 6 5.69 -18.77 12.21
N LYS A 7 4.57 -18.81 12.94
CA LYS A 7 3.22 -18.73 12.34
C LYS A 7 2.85 -17.31 11.87
N TYR A 8 3.28 -16.26 12.56
CA TYR A 8 2.96 -14.88 12.17
C TYR A 8 3.80 -14.34 11.00
N PHE A 9 4.98 -14.92 10.75
CA PHE A 9 5.81 -14.53 9.61
C PHE A 9 5.23 -15.02 8.27
N LEU A 10 4.59 -16.20 8.26
CA LEU A 10 3.91 -16.75 7.08
C LEU A 10 2.62 -15.98 6.73
N ILE A 11 1.87 -15.53 7.72
CA ILE A 11 0.61 -14.79 7.49
C ILE A 11 0.89 -13.45 6.79
N PHE A 12 1.97 -12.75 7.16
CA PHE A 12 2.32 -11.47 6.54
C PHE A 12 2.88 -11.64 5.11
N SER A 13 3.54 -12.77 4.83
CA SER A 13 4.05 -13.08 3.49
C SER A 13 2.95 -13.48 2.50
N LEU A 14 1.86 -14.08 2.98
CA LEU A 14 0.74 -14.49 2.13
C LEU A 14 -0.07 -13.29 1.60
N PHE A 15 -0.16 -12.20 2.38
CA PHE A 15 -0.86 -10.98 1.96
C PHE A 15 -0.10 -10.20 0.87
N VAL A 16 1.24 -10.27 0.85
CA VAL A 16 2.05 -9.66 -0.22
C VAL A 16 1.96 -10.48 -1.50
N LEU A 17 1.87 -11.81 -1.40
CA LEU A 17 1.81 -12.69 -2.57
C LEU A 17 0.45 -12.66 -3.30
N LEU A 18 -0.64 -12.39 -2.58
CA LEU A 18 -1.98 -12.30 -3.18
C LEU A 18 -2.20 -11.04 -4.03
N ILE A 19 -1.36 -10.01 -3.90
CA ILE A 19 -1.45 -8.79 -4.72
C ILE A 19 -0.60 -8.91 -5.99
N PHE A 20 0.45 -9.73 -5.98
CA PHE A 20 1.32 -9.93 -7.15
C PHE A 20 0.93 -11.10 -8.07
N GLY A 21 0.02 -11.99 -7.65
CA GLY A 21 -0.19 -13.30 -8.29
C GLY A 21 -1.44 -13.51 -9.13
N ALA A 22 -2.37 -12.55 -9.25
CA ALA A 22 -3.58 -12.72 -10.05
C ALA A 22 -3.42 -12.11 -11.46
N SER A 23 -2.58 -12.74 -12.28
CA SER A 23 -2.59 -12.51 -13.72
C SER A 23 -3.67 -13.37 -14.38
N MET A 24 -4.75 -12.70 -14.81
CA MET A 24 -5.65 -13.01 -15.93
C MET A 24 -6.54 -14.27 -15.83
N ASN A 25 -7.86 -14.08 -15.90
CA ASN A 25 -8.61 -14.29 -17.16
C ASN A 25 -10.10 -13.91 -17.02
N SER A 26 -10.56 -13.08 -17.97
CA SER A 26 -11.95 -12.77 -18.37
C SER A 26 -12.87 -12.02 -17.39
N PHE A 27 -12.72 -10.69 -17.35
CA PHE A 27 -13.90 -9.82 -17.37
C PHE A 27 -13.82 -8.98 -18.64
N ALA A 28 -14.64 -9.34 -19.61
CA ALA A 28 -14.98 -8.45 -20.70
C ALA A 28 -15.59 -7.18 -20.08
N SER A 29 -14.94 -6.04 -20.26
CA SER A 29 -15.45 -4.70 -19.95
C SER A 29 -15.99 -4.51 -18.53
N ASP A 30 -15.17 -4.77 -17.49
CA ASP A 30 -15.43 -4.16 -16.18
C ASP A 30 -14.52 -2.94 -16.06
N ASP A 31 -15.14 -1.77 -16.02
CA ASP A 31 -14.49 -0.48 -15.81
C ASP A 31 -13.76 -0.53 -14.45
N VAL A 32 -12.47 -0.89 -14.47
CA VAL A 32 -11.68 -0.96 -13.24
C VAL A 32 -11.71 0.43 -12.63
N ASN A 33 -12.39 0.56 -11.49
CA ASN A 33 -12.51 1.82 -10.79
C ASN A 33 -11.16 2.17 -10.16
N HIS A 34 -10.36 2.94 -10.91
CA HIS A 34 -9.03 3.31 -10.49
C HIS A 34 -9.03 4.22 -9.26
N GLU A 35 -10.10 4.98 -9.01
CA GLU A 35 -10.27 5.78 -7.79
C GLU A 35 -10.32 4.87 -6.54
N VAL A 36 -11.04 3.75 -6.60
CA VAL A 36 -11.09 2.78 -5.48
C VAL A 36 -9.71 2.16 -5.22
N LEU A 37 -8.96 1.85 -6.27
CA LEU A 37 -7.61 1.31 -6.14
C LEU A 37 -6.65 2.36 -5.54
N ALA A 38 -6.73 3.61 -5.97
CA ALA A 38 -5.92 4.69 -5.44
C ALA A 38 -6.13 4.85 -3.92
N ASN A 39 -7.40 4.97 -3.50
CA ASN A 39 -7.78 5.06 -2.09
C ASN A 39 -7.30 3.85 -1.27
N LYS A 40 -7.32 2.63 -1.85
CA LYS A 40 -6.81 1.44 -1.17
C LYS A 40 -5.29 1.53 -0.93
N PHE A 41 -4.53 1.99 -1.91
CA PHE A 41 -3.09 2.18 -1.76
C PHE A 41 -2.74 3.29 -0.77
N GLU A 42 -3.50 4.38 -0.74
CA GLU A 42 -3.36 5.43 0.29
C GLU A 42 -3.61 4.89 1.70
N SER A 43 -4.66 4.10 1.89
CA SER A 43 -4.93 3.44 3.18
C SER A 43 -3.77 2.54 3.61
N MET A 44 -3.18 1.78 2.68
CA MET A 44 -2.02 0.94 2.99
C MET A 44 -0.76 1.76 3.33
N ALA A 45 -0.55 2.90 2.67
CA ALA A 45 0.52 3.83 3.04
C ALA A 45 0.30 4.41 4.46
N ALA A 46 -0.94 4.78 4.80
CA ALA A 46 -1.30 5.25 6.13
C ALA A 46 -1.06 4.17 7.20
N GLU A 47 -1.39 2.90 6.92
CA GLU A 47 -1.07 1.78 7.80
C GLU A 47 0.45 1.61 8.02
N MET A 48 1.27 1.81 6.98
CA MET A 48 2.73 1.75 7.13
C MET A 48 3.25 2.89 8.02
N ASN A 49 2.70 4.10 7.86
CA ASN A 49 3.01 5.25 8.73
C ASN A 49 2.62 4.99 10.19
N ALA A 50 1.45 4.40 10.44
CA ALA A 50 1.05 4.01 11.79
C ALA A 50 2.04 3.02 12.42
N LYS A 51 2.55 2.05 11.65
CA LYS A 51 3.58 1.10 12.11
C LYS A 51 4.93 1.76 12.38
N ILE A 52 5.31 2.79 11.62
CA ILE A 52 6.51 3.58 11.91
C ILE A 52 6.36 4.24 13.28
N THR A 53 5.24 4.91 13.53
CA THR A 53 4.94 5.55 14.83
C THR A 53 4.98 4.53 15.96
N GLU A 54 4.36 3.36 15.80
CA GLU A 54 4.40 2.29 16.79
C GLU A 54 5.84 1.85 17.13
N GLN A 55 6.70 1.65 16.12
CA GLN A 55 8.10 1.30 16.35
C GLN A 55 8.87 2.41 17.07
N GLN A 56 8.60 3.68 16.75
CA GLN A 56 9.20 4.84 17.41
C GLN A 56 8.76 4.93 18.88
N GLU A 57 7.50 4.69 19.18
CA GLU A 57 6.97 4.69 20.55
C GLU A 57 7.54 3.54 21.39
N ILE A 58 7.58 2.32 20.84
CA ILE A 58 8.24 1.17 21.50
C ILE A 58 9.69 1.50 21.82
N PHE A 59 10.39 2.17 20.90
CA PHE A 59 11.77 2.58 21.09
C PHE A 59 11.93 3.63 22.20
N LYS A 60 11.04 4.63 22.23
CA LYS A 60 11.05 5.71 23.21
C LYS A 60 10.73 5.22 24.63
N ASN A 61 9.78 4.29 24.76
CA ASN A 61 9.24 3.86 26.05
C ASN A 61 10.04 2.74 26.72
N LYS A 62 11.03 2.15 26.05
CA LYS A 62 11.83 1.06 26.63
C LYS A 62 12.90 1.61 27.58
N PRO A 63 13.17 0.95 28.72
CA PRO A 63 14.20 1.40 29.66
C PRO A 63 15.56 1.49 28.98
N ARG A 64 16.34 2.56 29.26
CA ARG A 64 17.69 2.74 28.70
C ARG A 64 18.59 1.53 28.93
N THR A 65 18.40 0.85 30.07
CA THR A 65 19.13 -0.36 30.45
C THR A 65 18.92 -1.53 29.48
N SER A 66 17.77 -1.60 28.80
CA SER A 66 17.48 -2.61 27.78
C SER A 66 18.36 -2.52 26.54
N TYR A 67 19.10 -1.43 26.37
CA TYR A 67 19.89 -1.13 25.18
C TYR A 67 21.40 -1.26 25.38
N PHE A 68 21.85 -1.80 26.51
CA PHE A 68 23.27 -2.07 26.74
C PHE A 68 23.69 -3.46 26.24
N GLY A 69 24.99 -3.60 25.99
CA GLY A 69 25.58 -4.84 25.47
C GLY A 69 25.17 -5.17 24.03
N ILE A 70 25.54 -6.38 23.58
CA ILE A 70 25.28 -6.87 22.22
C ILE A 70 23.77 -6.97 21.94
N ASN A 71 23.00 -7.46 22.92
CA ASN A 71 21.54 -7.58 22.80
C ASN A 71 20.88 -6.22 22.58
N GLY A 72 21.34 -5.18 23.28
CA GLY A 72 20.82 -3.83 23.11
C GLY A 72 21.13 -3.21 21.74
N LYS A 73 22.34 -3.44 21.21
CA LYS A 73 22.71 -3.03 19.84
C LYS A 73 21.82 -3.72 18.79
N ASN A 74 21.53 -5.01 18.98
CA ASN A 74 20.65 -5.78 18.09
C ASN A 74 19.21 -5.29 18.11
N ILE A 75 18.69 -4.87 19.28
CA ILE A 75 17.34 -4.29 19.37
C ILE A 75 17.29 -2.96 18.59
N LYS A 76 18.29 -2.09 18.76
CA LYS A 76 18.38 -0.81 18.03
C LYS A 76 18.40 -1.03 16.51
N SER A 77 19.29 -1.90 16.02
CA SER A 77 19.39 -2.17 14.59
C SER A 77 18.11 -2.78 14.02
N HIS A 78 17.43 -3.64 14.79
CA HIS A 78 16.18 -4.24 14.37
C HIS A 78 15.03 -3.22 14.25
N VAL A 79 14.91 -2.29 15.19
CA VAL A 79 13.91 -1.21 15.12
C VAL A 79 14.18 -0.30 13.92
N VAL A 80 15.43 0.12 13.71
CA VAL A 80 15.82 0.95 12.55
C VAL A 80 15.53 0.23 11.24
N TYR A 81 15.82 -1.07 11.15
CA TYR A 81 15.51 -1.88 9.98
C TYR A 81 14.01 -1.91 9.69
N LYS A 82 13.16 -2.10 10.71
CA LYS A 82 11.71 -2.10 10.55
C LYS A 82 11.18 -0.76 10.06
N ILE A 83 11.63 0.35 10.66
CA ILE A 83 11.23 1.70 10.25
C ILE A 83 11.53 1.91 8.77
N ARG A 84 12.78 1.65 8.34
CA ARG A 84 13.18 1.77 6.92
C ARG A 84 12.34 0.91 5.98
N LYS A 85 11.98 -0.30 6.43
CA LYS A 85 11.14 -1.20 5.63
C LYS A 85 9.73 -0.63 5.46
N TYR A 86 9.14 -0.07 6.50
CA TYR A 86 7.82 0.55 6.43
C TYR A 86 7.82 1.85 5.65
N GLU A 87 8.86 2.68 5.78
CA GLU A 87 9.05 3.90 4.96
C GLU A 87 9.06 3.56 3.47
N LYS A 88 9.86 2.57 3.07
CA LYS A 88 9.93 2.12 1.68
C LYS A 88 8.57 1.62 1.17
N ALA A 89 7.87 0.82 1.97
CA ALA A 89 6.55 0.31 1.60
C ALA A 89 5.51 1.44 1.48
N ALA A 90 5.52 2.42 2.38
CA ALA A 90 4.64 3.59 2.30
C ALA A 90 4.89 4.37 1.00
N GLU A 91 6.16 4.60 0.64
CA GLU A 91 6.53 5.27 -0.61
C GLU A 91 6.06 4.50 -1.85
N GLU A 92 6.24 3.17 -1.86
CA GLU A 92 5.77 2.31 -2.96
C GLU A 92 4.24 2.35 -3.10
N TYR A 93 3.51 2.29 -2.00
CA TYR A 93 2.04 2.41 -2.03
C TYR A 93 1.58 3.79 -2.48
N LEU A 94 2.23 4.87 -2.06
CA LEU A 94 1.90 6.22 -2.55
C LEU A 94 2.14 6.37 -4.06
N LYS A 95 3.20 5.75 -4.60
CA LYS A 95 3.43 5.72 -6.06
C LYS A 95 2.32 4.97 -6.80
N GLN A 96 1.86 3.84 -6.25
CA GLN A 96 0.74 3.08 -6.83
C GLN A 96 -0.58 3.85 -6.73
N ALA A 97 -0.83 4.56 -5.63
CA ALA A 97 -1.98 5.44 -5.50
C ALA A 97 -1.98 6.54 -6.55
N ALA A 98 -0.86 7.25 -6.71
CA ALA A 98 -0.70 8.30 -7.72
C ALA A 98 -0.89 7.78 -9.15
N HIS A 99 -0.38 6.58 -9.45
CA HIS A 99 -0.61 5.94 -10.74
C HIS A 99 -2.11 5.69 -11.00
N HIS A 100 -2.84 5.18 -10.01
CA HIS A 100 -4.27 4.94 -10.16
C HIS A 100 -5.10 6.23 -10.22
N HIS A 101 -4.73 7.28 -9.50
CA HIS A 101 -5.34 8.61 -9.65
C HIS A 101 -5.20 9.14 -11.08
N ALA A 102 -4.03 9.01 -11.70
CA ALA A 102 -3.82 9.41 -13.08
C ALA A 102 -4.74 8.65 -14.05
N MET A 103 -4.84 7.32 -13.89
CA MET A 103 -5.72 6.50 -14.73
C MET A 103 -7.21 6.83 -14.53
N ALA A 104 -7.64 7.17 -13.30
CA ALA A 104 -9.01 7.59 -13.02
C ALA A 104 -9.35 8.93 -13.70
N ALA A 105 -8.40 9.87 -13.73
CA ALA A 105 -8.55 11.13 -14.44
C ALA A 105 -8.69 10.90 -15.96
N GLU A 106 -7.85 10.07 -16.55
CA GLU A 106 -7.92 9.71 -17.98
C GLU A 106 -9.27 9.05 -18.36
N GLN A 107 -9.78 8.15 -17.52
CA GLN A 107 -11.10 7.53 -17.71
C GLN A 107 -12.23 8.57 -17.71
N SER A 108 -12.18 9.54 -16.79
CA SER A 108 -13.15 10.63 -16.70
C SER A 108 -13.12 11.53 -17.95
N GLU A 109 -11.93 11.90 -18.42
CA GLU A 109 -11.75 12.71 -19.62
C GLU A 109 -12.30 11.98 -20.86
N MET A 110 -11.95 10.71 -21.07
CA MET A 110 -12.43 9.94 -22.22
C MET A 110 -13.95 9.78 -22.22
N LYS A 111 -14.56 9.60 -21.04
CA LYS A 111 -16.02 9.55 -20.89
C LYS A 111 -16.68 10.89 -21.28
N SER A 112 -16.10 12.02 -20.88
CA SER A 112 -16.62 13.35 -21.23
C SER A 112 -16.61 13.60 -22.75
N VAL A 113 -15.51 13.29 -23.44
CA VAL A 113 -15.37 13.48 -24.90
C VAL A 113 -16.37 12.63 -25.69
N SER A 114 -16.60 11.39 -25.23
CA SER A 114 -17.60 10.49 -25.83
C SER A 114 -19.03 11.02 -25.68
N THR A 115 -19.35 11.69 -24.55
CA THR A 115 -20.68 12.29 -24.38
C THR A 115 -20.92 13.51 -25.27
N THR A 116 -19.91 14.36 -25.49
CA THR A 116 -20.03 15.56 -26.34
C THR A 116 -20.18 15.22 -27.82
N SER A 117 -19.50 14.18 -28.32
CA SER A 117 -19.64 13.75 -29.72
C SER A 117 -21.01 13.14 -30.02
N LYS A 118 -21.64 12.48 -29.03
CA LYS A 118 -22.96 11.85 -29.18
C LYS A 118 -24.13 12.85 -29.18
N THR A 119 -23.95 14.04 -28.60
CA THR A 119 -24.96 15.12 -28.60
C THR A 119 -24.88 15.99 -29.85
N SER A 120 -23.70 16.17 -30.44
CA SER A 120 -23.54 17.00 -31.66
C SER A 120 -24.12 16.38 -32.94
N GLY A 121 -24.47 15.10 -32.94
CA GLY A 121 -25.03 14.41 -34.12
C GLY A 121 -26.54 14.22 -34.08
N ARG A 122 -27.27 14.91 -33.20
CA ARG A 122 -28.72 14.72 -32.98
C ARG A 122 -29.58 15.94 -33.33
N ASP A 123 -28.98 17.04 -33.78
CA ASP A 123 -29.68 18.31 -34.04
C ASP A 123 -29.97 18.54 -35.55
N ASP A 124 -29.76 17.52 -36.39
CA ASP A 124 -29.97 17.59 -37.84
C ASP A 124 -31.04 16.56 -38.29
N SER A 125 -32.31 16.73 -37.89
CA SER A 125 -33.48 16.06 -38.50
C SER A 125 -34.78 16.80 -38.25
#